data_AF-A0A7M3Z754-F1
#
_entry.id   AF-A0A7M3Z754-F1
#
_cell.length_a   1.000
_cell.length_b   1.000
_cell.length_c   1.000
_cell.angle_alpha   90.00
_cell.angle_beta   90.00
_cell.angle_gamma   90.00
#
_symmetry.space_group_name_H-M   'P 1'
#
loop_
_entity.id
_entity.type
_entity.pdbx_description
1 polymer ?
#
loop_
_entity_poly.entity_id
_entity_poly.type
_entity_poly.pdbx_seq_one_letter_code
_entity_poly.pdbx_strand_id
1 'polypeptide(L)'
;MLGAPQYTRDRCITGIHGLDEITRGGIPYGATVLVGGTCGSGKTTLTMEFLVHGAQMGEACAYFAATEPSVKLLENIRQYTFFDMDMVDQGLINVFDMDVVYSWLGLTKA
;
A
#
# COMPACT_ATOMS: atom_id res chain seq x y z
N MET A 1 10.97 -19.31 18.50
CA MET A 1 11.56 -18.47 17.44
C MET A 1 10.80 -18.76 16.17
N LEU A 2 10.02 -17.79 15.66
CA LEU A 2 9.42 -17.92 14.33
C LEU A 2 10.56 -17.78 13.33
N GLY A 3 10.76 -18.78 12.47
CA GLY A 3 11.82 -18.77 11.46
C GLY A 3 11.70 -17.51 10.59
N ALA A 4 12.84 -16.89 10.26
CA ALA A 4 12.85 -15.76 9.35
C ALA A 4 12.20 -16.20 8.02
N PRO A 5 11.25 -15.43 7.47
CA PRO A 5 10.67 -15.75 6.17
C PRO A 5 11.78 -15.77 5.12
N GLN A 6 11.96 -16.92 4.46
CA GLN A 6 12.92 -17.08 3.38
C GLN A 6 12.25 -16.60 2.09
N TYR A 7 12.51 -15.35 1.73
CA TYR A 7 11.97 -14.77 0.51
C TYR A 7 12.84 -15.19 -0.68
N THR A 8 12.23 -15.92 -1.63
CA THR A 8 12.88 -16.46 -2.84
C THR A 8 12.81 -15.54 -4.05
N ARG A 9 12.26 -14.33 -3.90
CA ARG A 9 12.09 -13.36 -5.00
C ARG A 9 13.19 -12.30 -4.96
N ASP A 10 13.86 -12.07 -6.09
CA ASP A 10 14.83 -10.97 -6.23
C ASP A 10 14.16 -9.60 -6.45
N ARG A 11 12.90 -9.62 -6.94
CA ARG A 11 12.11 -8.44 -7.32
C ARG A 11 10.66 -8.59 -6.89
N CYS A 12 10.03 -7.47 -6.54
CA CYS A 12 8.60 -7.30 -6.33
C CYS A 12 8.00 -6.63 -7.57
N ILE A 13 7.23 -7.39 -8.34
CA ILE A 13 6.47 -6.89 -9.50
C ILE A 13 5.34 -6.02 -8.95
N THR A 14 5.24 -4.78 -9.43
CA THR A 14 4.27 -3.82 -8.92
C THR A 14 2.88 -3.99 -9.56
N GLY A 15 2.81 -4.65 -10.72
CA GLY A 15 1.61 -4.76 -11.54
C GLY A 15 1.28 -3.48 -12.31
N ILE A 16 2.04 -2.40 -12.09
CA ILE A 16 1.87 -1.12 -12.77
C ILE A 16 2.82 -1.11 -13.96
N HIS A 17 2.29 -1.38 -15.16
CA HIS A 17 3.07 -1.62 -16.38
C HIS A 17 4.25 -0.64 -16.58
N GLY A 18 3.96 0.67 -16.55
CA GLY A 18 5.00 1.68 -16.77
C GLY A 18 6.07 1.71 -15.67
N LEU A 19 5.70 1.41 -14.43
CA LEU A 19 6.64 1.35 -13.32
C LEU A 19 7.52 0.09 -13.39
N ASP A 20 6.93 -1.06 -13.70
CA ASP A 20 7.66 -2.31 -13.88
C ASP A 20 8.65 -2.23 -15.05
N GLU A 21 8.27 -1.56 -16.14
CA GLU A 21 9.14 -1.33 -17.30
C GLU A 21 10.38 -0.50 -16.93
N ILE A 22 10.20 0.66 -16.28
CA ILE A 22 11.33 1.53 -15.92
C ILE A 22 12.21 0.94 -14.80
N THR A 23 11.64 0.12 -13.93
CA THR A 23 12.38 -0.56 -12.84
C THR A 23 13.02 -1.87 -13.26
N ARG A 24 12.82 -2.29 -14.52
CA ARG A 24 13.32 -3.54 -15.12
C ARG A 24 12.79 -4.78 -14.41
N GLY A 25 11.47 -4.88 -14.32
CA GLY A 25 10.78 -5.99 -13.68
C GLY A 25 10.58 -5.79 -12.18
N GLY A 26 10.31 -4.56 -11.75
CA GLY A 26 9.83 -4.27 -10.39
C GLY A 26 10.90 -3.81 -9.40
N ILE A 27 10.46 -3.60 -8.17
CA ILE A 27 11.26 -3.06 -7.06
C ILE A 27 12.15 -4.16 -6.49
N PRO A 28 13.42 -3.91 -6.10
CA PRO A 28 14.23 -4.90 -5.39
C PRO A 28 13.52 -5.42 -4.14
N TYR A 29 13.47 -6.73 -3.98
CA TYR A 29 12.73 -7.33 -2.86
C TYR A 29 13.30 -6.89 -1.50
N GLY A 30 12.43 -6.54 -0.56
CA GLY A 30 12.82 -6.04 0.77
C GLY A 30 13.32 -4.59 0.81
N ALA A 31 13.21 -3.84 -0.30
CA ALA A 31 13.58 -2.44 -0.33
C ALA A 31 12.52 -1.52 0.31
N THR A 32 12.99 -0.43 0.93
CA THR A 32 12.16 0.72 1.30
C THR A 32 12.16 1.72 0.14
N VAL A 33 10.97 2.09 -0.34
CA VAL A 33 10.81 2.99 -1.50
C VAL A 33 10.10 4.28 -1.09
N LEU A 34 10.64 5.42 -1.53
CA LEU A 34 10.02 6.73 -1.39
C LEU A 34 9.32 7.15 -2.69
N VAL A 35 8.01 7.36 -2.63
CA VAL A 35 7.24 7.95 -3.74
C VAL A 35 7.13 9.46 -3.52
N GLY A 36 7.97 10.23 -4.21
CA GLY A 36 8.02 11.70 -4.12
C GLY A 36 7.24 12.41 -5.23
N GLY A 37 6.72 13.61 -4.93
CA GLY A 37 6.02 14.44 -5.91
C GLY A 37 5.14 15.53 -5.29
N THR A 38 4.76 16.53 -6.08
CA THR A 38 3.89 17.65 -5.66
C THR A 38 2.47 17.18 -5.30
N CYS A 39 1.69 18.03 -4.63
CA CYS A 39 0.27 17.72 -4.38
C CYS A 39 -0.46 17.44 -5.71
N GLY A 40 -1.33 16.43 -5.73
CA GLY A 40 -2.05 16.02 -6.95
C GLY A 40 -1.25 15.18 -7.94
N SER A 41 0.03 14.90 -7.70
CA SER A 41 0.86 14.08 -8.62
C SER A 41 0.54 12.58 -8.63
N GLY A 42 -0.53 12.14 -7.95
CA GLY A 42 -0.97 10.73 -7.95
C GLY A 42 -0.25 9.79 -6.97
N LYS A 43 0.52 10.30 -6.00
CA LYS A 43 1.26 9.45 -5.03
C LYS A 43 0.37 8.41 -4.33
N THR A 44 -0.73 8.87 -3.75
CA THR A 44 -1.68 8.01 -3.03
C THR A 44 -2.30 6.98 -3.97
N THR A 45 -2.68 7.39 -5.18
CA THR A 45 -3.22 6.49 -6.21
C THR A 45 -2.21 5.42 -6.61
N LEU A 46 -0.95 5.80 -6.88
CA LEU A 46 0.12 4.88 -7.22
C LEU A 46 0.35 3.84 -6.10
N THR A 47 0.44 4.31 -4.85
CA THR A 47 0.64 3.41 -3.70
C THR A 47 -0.54 2.46 -3.53
N MET A 48 -1.78 2.95 -3.69
CA MET A 48 -2.97 2.10 -3.57
C MET A 48 -3.07 1.07 -4.71
N GLU A 49 -2.77 1.44 -5.95
CA GLU A 49 -2.74 0.51 -7.07
C GLU A 49 -1.69 -0.59 -6.86
N PHE A 50 -0.51 -0.24 -6.34
CA PHE A 50 0.51 -1.21 -5.94
C PHE A 50 0.00 -2.19 -4.87
N LEU A 51 -0.66 -1.69 -3.80
CA LEU A 51 -1.25 -2.55 -2.77
C LEU A 51 -2.33 -3.48 -3.33
N VAL A 52 -3.18 -2.96 -4.22
CA VAL A 52 -4.24 -3.74 -4.87
C VAL A 52 -3.66 -4.89 -5.68
N HIS A 53 -2.63 -4.63 -6.49
CA HIS A 53 -1.97 -5.69 -7.25
C HIS A 53 -1.30 -6.72 -6.32
N GLY A 54 -0.67 -6.28 -5.22
CA GLY A 54 -0.15 -7.18 -4.19
C GLY A 54 -1.23 -8.08 -3.59
N ALA A 55 -2.38 -7.49 -3.21
CA ALA A 55 -3.52 -8.22 -2.67
C ALA A 55 -4.08 -9.25 -3.66
N GLN A 56 -4.19 -8.89 -4.94
CA GLN A 56 -4.60 -9.81 -6.02
C GLN A 56 -3.61 -10.98 -6.22
N MET A 57 -2.32 -10.77 -5.91
CA MET A 57 -1.29 -11.81 -5.92
C MET A 57 -1.25 -12.64 -4.63
N GLY A 58 -2.17 -12.40 -3.68
CA GLY A 58 -2.26 -13.11 -2.40
C GLY A 58 -1.32 -12.59 -1.33
N GLU A 59 -0.80 -11.37 -1.47
CA GLU A 59 0.04 -10.73 -0.46
C GLU A 59 -0.82 -10.03 0.61
N ALA A 60 -0.35 -10.06 1.87
CA ALA A 60 -0.99 -9.32 2.94
C ALA A 60 -0.58 -7.84 2.84
N CYS A 61 -1.54 -6.96 2.60
CA CYS A 61 -1.28 -5.54 2.37
C CYS A 61 -1.75 -4.67 3.52
N ALA A 62 -0.97 -3.64 3.84
CA ALA A 62 -1.29 -2.65 4.87
C ALA A 62 -1.00 -1.23 4.36
N TYR A 63 -1.97 -0.33 4.54
CA TYR A 63 -1.85 1.09 4.27
C TYR A 63 -1.97 1.87 5.56
N PHE A 64 -1.01 2.75 5.85
CA PHE A 64 -1.04 3.63 7.02
C PHE A 64 -1.36 5.06 6.57
N ALA A 65 -2.58 5.50 6.82
CA ALA A 65 -3.07 6.81 6.47
C ALA A 65 -2.59 7.85 7.49
N ALA A 66 -1.64 8.70 7.09
CA ALA A 66 -1.05 9.72 7.96
C ALA A 66 -1.56 11.14 7.71
N THR A 67 -2.00 11.44 6.49
CA THR A 67 -2.35 12.80 6.05
C THR A 67 -3.84 13.04 5.86
N GLU A 68 -4.61 11.99 5.60
CA GLU A 68 -6.07 12.06 5.39
C GLU A 68 -6.75 10.90 6.13
N PRO A 69 -7.98 11.09 6.63
CA PRO A 69 -8.74 10.01 7.25
C PRO A 69 -8.94 8.83 6.29
N SER A 70 -8.88 7.61 6.82
CA SER A 70 -9.02 6.38 6.02
C SER A 70 -10.34 6.32 5.23
N VAL A 71 -11.44 6.81 5.79
CA VAL A 71 -12.75 6.86 5.12
C VAL A 71 -12.68 7.70 3.84
N LYS A 72 -12.05 8.87 3.89
CA LYS A 72 -11.90 9.76 2.73
C LYS A 72 -10.96 9.15 1.68
N LEU A 73 -9.89 8.48 2.10
CA LEU A 73 -9.02 7.72 1.19
C LEU A 73 -9.82 6.65 0.43
N LEU A 74 -10.64 5.89 1.15
CA LEU A 74 -11.47 4.83 0.56
C LEU A 74 -12.52 5.41 -0.40
N GLU A 75 -13.19 6.49 -0.04
CA GLU A 75 -14.10 7.20 -0.95
C GLU A 75 -13.41 7.65 -2.24
N ASN A 76 -12.19 8.19 -2.13
CA ASN A 76 -11.41 8.62 -3.29
C ASN A 76 -10.95 7.46 -4.16
N ILE A 77 -10.57 6.31 -3.60
CA ILE A 77 -10.01 5.20 -4.38
C ILE A 77 -11.10 4.32 -5.02
N ARG A 78 -12.32 4.31 -4.47
CA ARG A 78 -13.46 3.52 -4.97
C ARG A 78 -13.87 3.79 -6.42
N GLN A 79 -13.50 4.95 -6.96
CA GLN A 79 -13.80 5.30 -8.36
C GLN A 79 -12.83 4.68 -9.37
N TYR A 80 -11.72 4.11 -8.92
CA TYR A 80 -10.72 3.52 -9.81
C TYR A 80 -11.04 2.06 -10.10
N THR A 81 -10.89 1.66 -11.36
CA THR A 81 -11.26 0.31 -11.84
C THR A 81 -10.40 -0.81 -11.28
N PHE A 82 -9.21 -0.50 -10.74
CA PHE A 82 -8.36 -1.51 -10.11
C PHE A 82 -8.84 -1.88 -8.71
N PHE A 83 -9.61 -1.03 -8.03
CA PHE A 83 -9.94 -1.18 -6.62
C PHE A 83 -11.36 -1.73 -6.43
N ASP A 84 -11.51 -2.65 -5.47
CA ASP A 84 -12.78 -3.16 -4.98
C ASP A 84 -12.80 -3.09 -3.44
N MET A 85 -13.92 -2.63 -2.86
CA MET A 85 -14.08 -2.58 -1.39
C MET A 85 -14.06 -3.97 -0.77
N ASP A 86 -14.45 -5.00 -1.51
CA ASP A 86 -14.40 -6.39 -1.05
C ASP A 86 -12.99 -6.80 -0.59
N MET A 87 -11.94 -6.19 -1.16
CA MET A 87 -10.55 -6.43 -0.73
C MET A 87 -10.29 -5.95 0.69
N VAL A 88 -10.97 -4.88 1.12
CA VAL A 88 -10.88 -4.36 2.50
C VAL A 88 -11.76 -5.21 3.42
N ASP A 89 -12.98 -5.52 2.99
CA ASP A 89 -13.94 -6.30 3.78
C ASP A 89 -13.44 -7.72 4.07
N GLN A 90 -12.67 -8.32 3.14
CA GLN A 90 -12.02 -9.61 3.30
C GLN A 90 -10.66 -9.54 4.03
N GLY A 91 -10.19 -8.35 4.39
CA GLY A 91 -8.90 -8.16 5.08
C GLY A 91 -7.66 -8.38 4.23
N LEU A 92 -7.80 -8.40 2.89
CA LEU A 92 -6.66 -8.48 1.97
C LEU A 92 -5.86 -7.15 1.97
N ILE A 93 -6.57 -6.03 2.05
CA ILE A 93 -6.02 -4.69 2.23
C ILE A 93 -6.47 -4.14 3.58
N ASN A 94 -5.53 -3.92 4.49
CA ASN A 94 -5.79 -3.38 5.81
C ASN A 94 -5.43 -1.89 5.84
N VAL A 95 -6.40 -1.01 6.08
CA VAL A 95 -6.18 0.44 6.15
C VAL A 95 -6.20 0.90 7.61
N PHE A 96 -5.08 1.44 8.06
CA PHE A 96 -4.89 1.95 9.42
C PHE A 96 -4.86 3.46 9.40
N ASP A 97 -5.71 4.08 10.23
CA ASP A 97 -5.63 5.51 10.50
C ASP A 97 -4.57 5.75 11.58
N MET A 98 -3.54 6.55 11.28
CA MET A 98 -2.45 6.78 12.21
C MET A 98 -2.90 7.49 13.49
N ASP A 99 -3.94 8.32 13.46
CA ASP A 99 -4.45 8.98 14.66
C ASP A 99 -5.12 7.96 15.60
N VAL A 100 -5.78 6.95 15.03
CA VAL A 100 -6.33 5.82 15.79
C VAL A 100 -5.21 4.94 16.34
N VAL A 101 -4.21 4.60 15.52
CA VAL A 101 -3.05 3.81 15.96
C VAL A 101 -2.31 4.51 17.11
N TYR A 102 -2.08 5.83 17.03
CA TYR A 102 -1.45 6.58 18.11
C TYR A 102 -2.28 6.56 19.39
N SER A 103 -3.60 6.74 19.28
CA SER A 103 -4.52 6.65 20.42
C SER A 103 -4.42 5.29 21.14
N TRP A 104 -4.40 4.18 20.39
CA TRP A 104 -4.24 2.85 20.95
C TRP A 104 -2.88 2.62 21.62
N LEU A 105 -1.84 3.24 21.10
CA LEU A 105 -0.48 3.16 21.66
C LEU A 105 -0.25 4.12 22.83
N GLY A 106 -1.23 4.96 23.19
CA GLY A 106 -1.05 6.01 24.20
C GLY A 106 -0.03 7.07 23.80
N LEU A 107 0.18 7.25 22.49
CA LEU A 107 1.11 8.22 21.93
C LEU A 107 0.38 9.51 21.57
N THR A 108 0.99 10.64 21.92
CA THR A 108 0.57 11.95 21.43
C THR A 108 1.28 12.26 20.12
N LYS A 109 0.53 12.77 19.15
CA LYS A 109 1.06 13.28 17.88
C LYS A 109 2.04 14.41 18.20
N ALA A 110 3.27 14.31 17.70
CA ALA A 110 4.30 15.33 17.86
C ALA A 110 3.97 16.60 17.07
#